data_AF-A0A2N3R7C8-F1
#
_entry.id   AF-A0A2N3R7C8-F1
#
_cell.length_a   1.000
_cell.length_b   1.000
_cell.length_c   1.000
_cell.angle_alpha   90.00
_cell.angle_beta   90.00
_cell.angle_gamma   90.00
#
_symmetry.space_group_name_H-M   'P 1'
#
loop_
_entity.id
_entity.type
_entity.pdbx_description
1 polymer ?
#
loop_
_entity_poly.entity_id
_entity_poly.type
_entity_poly.pdbx_seq_one_letter_code
_entity_poly.pdbx_strand_id
1 'polypeptide(L)'
;MATPTWLTTAQVLEHTELAVSQQAVKKAAKRYWERCTTAGTTPEFVRKNSAGHWEVRSDWALFQSWRQRGADRAGRVRERHEREEELTRLRNLCAKQANRIEELEAALANLQGGKGSVPAEEPGEGTVPHKAAGRGEEPNEGTLPGEDTQADGSESAKGTVPANIFTDDAALLRYWHEQGKPSRRAFGEQIGMSKSWCSDHLKQAQQTA
;
A
#
# COMPACT_ATOMS: atom_id res chain seq x y z
N MET A 1 -29.17 -10.64 -28.20
CA MET A 1 -29.25 -10.32 -26.76
C MET A 1 -28.78 -11.54 -26.00
N ALA A 2 -27.85 -11.40 -25.04
CA ALA A 2 -27.39 -12.54 -24.25
C ALA A 2 -28.57 -13.08 -23.42
N THR A 3 -28.83 -14.38 -23.52
CA THR A 3 -29.86 -15.05 -22.72
C THR A 3 -29.49 -14.92 -21.24
N PRO A 4 -30.40 -14.45 -20.37
CA PRO A 4 -30.09 -14.29 -18.96
C PRO A 4 -29.79 -15.66 -18.33
N THR A 5 -28.67 -15.74 -17.63
CA THR A 5 -28.22 -16.96 -16.96
C THR A 5 -28.56 -16.92 -15.49
N TRP A 6 -28.88 -18.08 -14.93
CA TRP A 6 -29.07 -18.24 -13.48
C TRP A 6 -27.72 -18.50 -12.83
N LEU A 7 -27.37 -17.67 -11.86
CA LEU A 7 -26.10 -17.71 -11.15
C LEU A 7 -26.34 -18.11 -9.69
N THR A 8 -25.61 -19.10 -9.23
CA THR A 8 -25.54 -19.44 -7.81
C THR A 8 -24.91 -18.29 -7.02
N THR A 9 -25.09 -18.31 -5.70
CA THR A 9 -24.48 -17.29 -4.83
C THR A 9 -22.95 -17.23 -4.99
N ALA A 10 -22.27 -18.35 -5.25
CA ALA A 10 -20.81 -18.38 -5.48
C ALA A 10 -20.44 -17.68 -6.79
N GLN A 11 -21.12 -18.04 -7.89
CA GLN A 11 -20.93 -17.42 -9.20
C GLN A 11 -21.23 -15.92 -9.18
N VAL A 12 -22.21 -15.47 -8.38
CA VAL A 12 -22.46 -14.04 -8.21
C VAL A 12 -21.23 -13.32 -7.65
N LEU A 13 -20.52 -13.91 -6.69
CA LEU A 13 -19.32 -13.30 -6.10
C LEU A 13 -18.18 -13.24 -7.12
N GLU A 14 -18.00 -14.29 -7.91
CA GLU A 14 -17.00 -14.32 -8.98
C GLU A 14 -17.23 -13.19 -9.99
N HIS A 15 -18.48 -12.88 -10.33
CA HIS A 15 -18.82 -11.85 -11.33
C HIS A 15 -18.89 -10.42 -10.79
N THR A 16 -19.08 -10.26 -9.49
CA THR A 16 -19.22 -8.94 -8.83
C THR A 16 -17.95 -8.51 -8.11
N GLU A 17 -16.91 -9.34 -8.14
CA GLU A 17 -15.67 -9.13 -7.41
C GLU A 17 -15.95 -8.90 -5.91
N LEU A 18 -15.18 -8.02 -5.27
CA LEU A 18 -15.34 -7.67 -3.85
C LEU A 18 -16.56 -6.77 -3.57
N ALA A 19 -17.51 -6.68 -4.51
CA ALA A 19 -18.56 -5.67 -4.41
C ALA A 19 -19.68 -6.00 -3.42
N VAL A 20 -19.89 -7.29 -3.16
CA VAL A 20 -20.98 -7.83 -2.35
C VAL A 20 -20.50 -9.10 -1.64
N SER A 21 -21.04 -9.38 -0.45
CA SER A 21 -20.74 -10.62 0.29
C SER A 21 -21.78 -11.70 0.03
N GLN A 22 -21.42 -12.97 0.26
CA GLN A 22 -22.32 -14.11 0.12
C GLN A 22 -23.62 -13.91 0.94
N GLN A 23 -23.50 -13.38 2.16
CA GLN A 23 -24.63 -13.10 3.04
C GLN A 23 -25.54 -11.99 2.49
N ALA A 24 -24.95 -10.95 1.89
CA ALA A 24 -25.71 -9.87 1.27
C ALA A 24 -26.52 -10.37 0.06
N VAL A 25 -25.93 -11.23 -0.79
CA VAL A 25 -26.65 -11.87 -1.90
C VAL A 25 -27.81 -12.72 -1.38
N LYS A 26 -27.57 -13.61 -0.40
CA LYS A 26 -28.63 -14.43 0.22
C LYS A 26 -29.76 -13.58 0.81
N LYS A 27 -29.43 -12.49 1.50
CA LYS A 27 -30.41 -11.59 2.12
C LYS A 27 -31.22 -10.82 1.07
N ALA A 28 -30.59 -10.36 -0.01
CA ALA A 28 -31.26 -9.69 -1.11
C ALA A 28 -32.21 -10.65 -1.85
N ALA A 29 -31.75 -11.87 -2.15
CA ALA A 29 -32.54 -12.93 -2.76
C ALA A 29 -33.78 -13.27 -1.91
N LYS A 30 -33.58 -13.54 -0.62
CA LYS A 30 -34.66 -13.83 0.34
C LYS A 30 -35.69 -12.70 0.40
N ARG A 31 -35.26 -11.45 0.54
CA ARG A 31 -36.17 -10.28 0.58
C ARG A 31 -36.98 -10.11 -0.70
N TYR A 32 -36.36 -10.31 -1.85
CA TYR A 32 -37.07 -10.22 -3.13
C TYR A 32 -38.11 -11.33 -3.25
N TRP A 33 -37.73 -12.57 -2.92
CA TRP A 33 -38.64 -13.71 -2.88
C TRP A 33 -39.84 -13.45 -1.96
N GLU A 34 -39.60 -13.05 -0.71
CA GLU A 34 -40.64 -12.75 0.27
C GLU A 34 -41.61 -11.67 -0.22
N ARG A 35 -41.10 -10.59 -0.83
CA ARG A 35 -41.96 -9.54 -1.40
C ARG A 35 -42.87 -10.07 -2.51
N CYS A 36 -42.34 -10.87 -3.43
CA CYS A 36 -43.12 -11.46 -4.50
C CYS A 36 -44.20 -12.41 -3.95
N THR A 37 -43.83 -13.27 -3.00
CA THR A 37 -44.79 -14.19 -2.37
C THR A 37 -45.89 -13.47 -1.60
N THR A 38 -45.56 -12.40 -0.87
CA THR A 38 -46.57 -11.58 -0.16
C THR A 38 -47.51 -10.88 -1.12
N ALA A 39 -47.01 -10.48 -2.30
CA ALA A 39 -47.81 -9.89 -3.37
C ALA A 39 -48.56 -10.93 -4.23
N GLY A 40 -48.45 -12.23 -3.94
CA GLY A 40 -49.07 -13.29 -4.73
C GLY A 40 -48.47 -13.47 -6.14
N THR A 41 -47.24 -12.99 -6.35
CA THR A 41 -46.54 -13.02 -7.66
C THR A 41 -45.39 -14.02 -7.64
N THR A 42 -45.07 -14.56 -8.82
CA THR A 42 -43.91 -15.44 -8.98
C THR A 42 -42.61 -14.62 -9.04
N PRO A 43 -41.57 -15.00 -8.28
CA PRO A 43 -40.28 -14.30 -8.31
C PRO A 43 -39.59 -14.48 -9.67
N GLU A 44 -39.35 -13.38 -10.38
CA GLU A 44 -38.78 -13.42 -11.73
C GLU A 44 -37.24 -13.54 -11.72
N PHE A 45 -36.58 -12.83 -10.81
CA PHE A 45 -35.11 -12.66 -10.79
C PHE A 45 -34.38 -13.59 -9.82
N VAL A 46 -35.11 -14.31 -8.97
CA VAL A 46 -34.53 -15.13 -7.91
C VAL A 46 -35.29 -16.45 -7.84
N ARG A 47 -34.57 -17.56 -7.74
CA ARG A 47 -35.18 -18.87 -7.50
C ARG A 47 -34.36 -19.71 -6.53
N LYS A 48 -34.96 -20.79 -6.05
CA LYS A 48 -34.23 -21.88 -5.39
C LYS A 48 -34.02 -23.01 -6.38
N ASN A 49 -32.82 -23.55 -6.42
CA ASN A 49 -32.56 -24.77 -7.18
C ASN A 49 -33.02 -26.02 -6.43
N SER A 50 -32.82 -27.20 -7.03
CA SER A 50 -33.19 -28.49 -6.43
C SER A 50 -32.51 -28.76 -5.08
N ALA A 51 -31.32 -28.20 -4.84
CA ALA A 51 -30.61 -28.28 -3.57
C ALA A 51 -31.05 -27.22 -2.54
N GLY A 52 -32.04 -26.38 -2.87
CA GLY A 52 -32.53 -25.32 -1.99
C GLY A 52 -31.62 -24.09 -1.90
N HIS A 53 -30.58 -23.99 -2.74
CA HIS A 53 -29.70 -22.83 -2.81
C HIS A 53 -30.31 -21.71 -3.66
N TRP A 54 -29.97 -20.47 -3.31
CA TRP A 54 -30.42 -19.29 -4.05
C TRP A 54 -29.66 -19.13 -5.36
N GLU A 55 -30.41 -19.00 -6.44
CA GLU A 55 -29.95 -18.60 -7.76
C GLU A 55 -30.55 -17.25 -8.13
N VAL A 56 -29.75 -16.43 -8.80
CA VAL A 56 -30.05 -15.06 -9.18
C VAL A 56 -29.86 -14.92 -10.68
N ARG A 57 -30.80 -14.28 -11.38
CA ARG A 57 -30.63 -13.98 -12.80
C ARG A 57 -29.57 -12.90 -13.02
N SER A 58 -28.74 -13.12 -14.04
CA SER A 58 -27.67 -12.20 -14.42
C SER A 58 -28.15 -10.85 -14.92
N ASP A 59 -29.39 -10.72 -15.40
CA ASP A 59 -29.97 -9.45 -15.86
C ASP A 59 -30.71 -8.68 -14.76
N TRP A 60 -30.72 -9.19 -13.52
CA TRP A 60 -31.29 -8.45 -12.41
C TRP A 60 -30.54 -7.13 -12.20
N ALA A 61 -31.26 -6.00 -12.22
CA ALA A 61 -30.67 -4.67 -12.06
C ALA A 61 -29.79 -4.55 -10.79
N LEU A 62 -30.17 -5.25 -9.71
CA LEU A 62 -29.37 -5.28 -8.50
C LEU A 62 -28.01 -5.96 -8.71
N PHE A 63 -27.99 -7.08 -9.45
CA PHE A 63 -26.75 -7.78 -9.81
C PHE A 63 -25.86 -6.90 -10.70
N GLN A 64 -26.43 -6.24 -11.71
CA GLN A 64 -25.69 -5.31 -12.56
C GLN A 64 -25.08 -4.15 -11.74
N SER A 65 -25.83 -3.63 -10.76
CA SER A 65 -25.32 -2.61 -9.85
C SER A 65 -24.15 -3.11 -8.99
N TRP A 66 -24.15 -4.38 -8.58
CA TRP A 66 -23.02 -4.97 -7.85
C TRP A 66 -21.78 -5.05 -8.75
N ARG A 67 -21.94 -5.52 -9.99
CA ARG A 67 -20.84 -5.59 -10.95
C ARG A 67 -20.21 -4.23 -11.22
N GLN A 68 -21.03 -3.21 -11.48
CA GLN A 68 -20.53 -1.86 -11.70
C GLN A 68 -19.72 -1.36 -10.50
N ARG A 69 -20.23 -1.54 -9.28
CA ARG A 69 -19.50 -1.15 -8.07
C ARG A 69 -18.21 -1.93 -7.82
N GLY A 70 -18.08 -3.14 -8.38
CA GLY A 70 -16.82 -3.90 -8.40
C GLY A 70 -15.82 -3.23 -9.33
N ALA A 71 -16.23 -3.03 -10.58
CA ALA A 71 -15.42 -2.35 -11.60
C ALA A 71 -14.94 -0.95 -11.16
N ASP A 72 -15.82 -0.16 -10.55
CA ASP A 72 -15.46 1.18 -10.04
C ASP A 72 -14.39 1.11 -8.93
N ARG A 73 -14.45 0.08 -8.07
CA ARG A 73 -13.45 -0.14 -7.03
C ARG A 73 -12.11 -0.55 -7.62
N ALA A 74 -12.12 -1.51 -8.55
CA ALA A 74 -10.92 -1.92 -9.26
C ALA A 74 -10.26 -0.73 -9.99
N GLY A 75 -11.07 0.12 -10.62
CA GLY A 75 -10.60 1.38 -11.22
C GLY A 75 -9.89 2.30 -10.22
N ARG A 76 -10.51 2.57 -9.07
CA ARG A 76 -9.89 3.41 -8.02
C ARG A 76 -8.60 2.81 -7.45
N VAL A 77 -8.51 1.49 -7.34
CA VAL A 77 -7.29 0.83 -6.86
C VAL A 77 -6.15 1.02 -7.86
N ARG A 78 -6.40 0.87 -9.17
CA ARG A 78 -5.40 1.13 -10.20
C ARG A 78 -4.93 2.58 -10.19
N GLU A 79 -5.86 3.53 -10.14
CA GLU A 79 -5.55 4.96 -10.08
C GLU A 79 -4.70 5.31 -8.84
N ARG A 80 -4.99 4.68 -7.70
CA ARG A 80 -4.19 4.86 -6.48
C ARG A 80 -2.77 4.32 -6.67
N HIS A 81 -2.63 3.13 -7.25
CA HIS A 81 -1.34 2.52 -7.52
C HIS A 81 -0.47 3.40 -8.43
N GLU A 82 -1.04 3.88 -9.54
CA GLU A 82 -0.35 4.80 -10.47
C GLU A 82 0.13 6.08 -9.76
N ARG A 83 -0.70 6.64 -8.87
CA ARG A 83 -0.31 7.81 -8.06
C ARG A 83 0.82 7.50 -7.09
N GLU A 84 0.81 6.34 -6.46
CA GLU A 84 1.86 5.92 -5.53
C GLU A 84 3.20 5.68 -6.25
N GLU A 85 3.17 5.12 -7.45
CA GLU A 85 4.34 4.99 -8.33
C GLU A 85 4.91 6.36 -8.72
N GLU A 86 4.06 7.30 -9.13
CA GLU A 86 4.50 8.65 -9.50
C GLU A 86 5.08 9.42 -8.30
N LEU A 87 4.47 9.32 -7.12
CA LEU A 87 5.02 9.91 -5.89
C LEU A 87 6.39 9.31 -5.55
N THR A 88 6.55 8.01 -5.74
CA THR A 88 7.84 7.34 -5.53
C THR A 88 8.90 7.83 -6.53
N ARG A 89 8.52 7.99 -7.80
CA ARG A 89 9.39 8.56 -8.83
C ARG A 89 9.84 9.98 -8.49
N LEU A 90 8.91 10.83 -8.08
CA LEU A 90 9.19 12.22 -7.70
C LEU A 90 10.12 12.31 -6.48
N ARG A 91 9.89 11.48 -5.45
CA ARG A 91 10.80 11.40 -4.28
C ARG A 91 12.21 11.01 -4.68
N ASN A 92 12.35 10.02 -5.57
CA ASN A 92 13.65 9.61 -6.09
C ASN A 92 14.34 10.72 -6.90
N LEU A 93 13.59 11.52 -7.66
CA LEU A 93 14.14 12.67 -8.38
C LEU A 93 14.61 13.76 -7.42
N CYS A 94 13.82 14.10 -6.40
CA CYS A 94 14.21 15.08 -5.38
C CYS A 94 15.48 14.63 -4.63
N ALA A 95 15.58 13.36 -4.25
CA ALA A 95 16.77 12.81 -3.60
C ALA A 95 18.02 12.92 -4.50
N LYS A 96 17.89 12.61 -5.80
CA LYS A 96 18.99 12.79 -6.77
C LYS A 96 19.41 14.25 -6.91
N GLN A 97 18.46 15.17 -6.92
CA GLN A 97 18.75 16.61 -7.00
C GLN A 97 19.43 17.11 -5.73
N ALA A 98 19.00 16.67 -4.55
CA ALA A 98 19.65 17.03 -3.29
C ALA A 98 21.12 16.60 -3.26
N ASN A 99 21.39 15.32 -3.60
CA ASN A 99 22.77 14.83 -3.69
C ASN A 99 23.62 15.63 -4.68
N ARG A 100 23.03 16.02 -5.82
CA ARG A 100 23.73 16.83 -6.81
C ARG A 100 24.05 18.24 -6.31
N ILE A 101 23.16 18.83 -5.50
CA ILE A 101 23.41 20.13 -4.86
C ILE A 101 24.56 19.99 -3.86
N GLU A 102 24.54 18.97 -3.00
CA GLU A 102 25.62 18.71 -2.03
C GLU A 102 26.98 18.52 -2.72
N GLU A 103 27.04 17.75 -3.82
CA GLU A 103 28.25 17.59 -4.63
C GLU A 103 28.77 18.92 -5.17
N LEU A 104 27.87 19.79 -5.67
CA LEU A 104 28.22 21.08 -6.24
C LEU A 104 28.68 22.06 -5.14
N GLU A 105 28.05 22.04 -3.98
CA GLU A 105 28.43 22.85 -2.82
C GLU A 105 29.81 22.43 -2.30
N ALA A 106 30.09 21.13 -2.20
CA ALA A 106 31.41 20.62 -1.85
C ALA A 106 32.48 21.03 -2.88
N ALA A 107 32.16 20.96 -4.17
CA ALA A 107 33.07 21.41 -5.24
C ALA A 107 33.35 22.92 -5.17
N LEU A 108 32.33 23.75 -4.89
CA LEU A 108 32.48 25.19 -4.70
C LEU A 108 33.33 25.52 -3.46
N ALA A 109 33.11 24.83 -2.34
CA ALA A 109 33.89 25.01 -1.12
C ALA A 109 35.38 24.69 -1.34
N ASN A 110 35.69 23.62 -2.09
CA ASN A 110 37.07 23.28 -2.46
C ASN A 110 37.73 24.37 -3.34
N LEU A 111 36.99 24.96 -4.27
CA LEU A 111 37.49 26.06 -5.11
C LEU A 111 37.69 27.37 -4.32
N GLN A 112 36.86 27.64 -3.31
CA GLN A 112 36.98 28.81 -2.44
C GLN A 112 38.08 28.66 -1.38
N GLY A 113 38.24 27.47 -0.80
CA GLY A 113 39.33 27.13 0.12
C GLY A 113 40.71 27.09 -0.54
N GLY A 114 40.76 26.93 -1.87
CA GLY A 114 41.99 27.06 -2.67
C GLY A 114 42.45 28.50 -2.92
N LYS A 115 41.74 29.52 -2.44
CA LYS A 115 42.09 30.93 -2.66
C LYS A 115 43.04 31.43 -1.57
N GLY A 116 44.28 30.93 -1.61
CA GLY A 116 45.33 31.28 -0.66
C GLY A 116 46.72 31.24 -1.29
N SER A 117 46.98 32.09 -2.29
CA SER A 117 48.24 32.83 -2.48
C SER A 117 48.25 33.49 -3.86
N VAL A 118 48.12 34.81 -3.87
CA VAL A 118 48.69 35.63 -4.93
C VAL A 118 50.12 35.93 -4.49
N PRO A 119 51.17 35.51 -5.20
CA PRO A 119 52.45 36.20 -5.15
C PRO A 119 52.36 37.39 -6.12
N ALA A 120 52.76 38.56 -5.62
CA ALA A 120 53.03 39.72 -6.44
C ALA A 120 54.13 39.42 -7.50
N GLU A 121 54.08 40.20 -8.59
CA GLU A 121 54.88 40.21 -9.83
C GLU A 121 56.39 39.88 -9.69
N GLU A 122 57.18 39.44 -10.69
CA GLU A 122 57.20 39.70 -12.15
C GLU A 122 58.19 38.69 -12.87
N PRO A 123 58.61 38.88 -14.15
CA PRO A 123 58.49 37.92 -15.25
C PRO A 123 59.73 37.01 -15.48
N GLY A 124 59.54 35.78 -15.97
CA GLY A 124 60.65 34.89 -16.28
C GLY A 124 60.23 33.67 -17.10
N GLU A 125 60.98 33.42 -18.16
CA GLU A 125 60.71 32.51 -19.27
C GLU A 125 60.61 31.01 -18.91
N GLY A 126 59.75 30.30 -19.63
CA GLY A 126 60.12 29.01 -20.23
C GLY A 126 59.78 27.71 -19.49
N THR A 127 59.19 26.81 -20.29
CA THR A 127 59.37 25.34 -20.30
C THR A 127 58.42 24.46 -19.46
N VAL A 128 57.42 23.88 -20.13
CA VAL A 128 56.89 22.51 -19.87
C VAL A 128 57.95 21.51 -20.39
N PRO A 129 58.19 20.28 -19.85
CA PRO A 129 57.15 19.23 -19.80
C PRO A 129 57.28 18.07 -18.76
N HIS A 130 56.17 17.33 -18.63
CA HIS A 130 55.98 15.87 -18.42
C HIS A 130 56.91 14.99 -17.55
N LYS A 131 56.24 14.19 -16.68
CA LYS A 131 56.28 12.71 -16.44
C LYS A 131 56.10 12.45 -14.93
N ALA A 132 55.64 11.33 -14.38
CA ALA A 132 54.95 10.09 -14.73
C ALA A 132 54.95 9.23 -13.43
N ALA A 133 54.17 8.13 -13.42
CA ALA A 133 54.18 7.02 -12.44
C ALA A 133 53.48 7.31 -11.10
N GLY A 134 52.60 6.45 -10.56
CA GLY A 134 52.26 5.08 -10.90
C GLY A 134 52.45 4.16 -9.67
N ARG A 135 51.33 3.59 -9.21
CA ARG A 135 51.17 2.23 -8.64
C ARG A 135 51.31 2.01 -7.11
N GLY A 136 50.28 1.34 -6.58
CA GLY A 136 50.25 0.54 -5.33
C GLY A 136 49.38 1.17 -4.24
N GLU A 137 48.42 0.55 -3.55
CA GLU A 137 48.01 -0.85 -3.37
C GLU A 137 46.54 -0.88 -2.84
N GLU A 138 45.78 -1.94 -3.15
CA GLU A 138 44.53 -2.37 -2.46
C GLU A 138 44.88 -3.32 -1.27
N PRO A 139 43.93 -3.87 -0.49
CA PRO A 139 42.71 -3.35 0.16
C PRO A 139 42.67 -3.72 1.67
N ASN A 140 41.69 -3.23 2.46
CA ASN A 140 41.23 -4.03 3.60
C ASN A 140 39.79 -3.70 4.06
N GLU A 141 39.14 -4.76 4.52
CA GLU A 141 37.71 -4.95 4.75
C GLU A 141 37.16 -4.25 6.02
N GLY A 142 35.85 -3.98 6.00
CA GLY A 142 35.01 -4.32 7.15
C GLY A 142 34.30 -3.17 7.89
N THR A 143 32.97 -3.35 8.00
CA THR A 143 32.11 -3.02 9.15
C THR A 143 31.31 -1.70 9.10
N LEU A 144 30.03 -1.81 8.73
CA LEU A 144 28.93 -1.10 9.40
C LEU A 144 28.54 -1.92 10.66
N PRO A 145 27.82 -1.41 11.68
CA PRO A 145 27.10 -0.12 11.77
C PRO A 145 27.29 0.62 13.12
N GLY A 146 26.72 1.82 13.25
CA GLY A 146 26.57 2.50 14.54
C GLY A 146 25.65 3.70 14.40
N GLU A 147 24.54 3.64 15.10
CA GLU A 147 23.47 4.63 15.17
C GLU A 147 23.98 6.00 15.63
N ASP A 148 23.44 7.08 15.05
CA ASP A 148 23.19 8.29 15.82
C ASP A 148 21.96 9.02 15.24
N THR A 149 20.89 8.90 16.01
CA THR A 149 19.67 9.70 15.89
C THR A 149 19.89 11.01 16.63
N GLN A 150 19.66 12.16 15.98
CA GLN A 150 18.84 13.19 16.63
C GLN A 150 18.19 14.12 15.62
N ALA A 151 16.86 14.17 15.74
CA ALA A 151 15.93 15.02 15.03
C ALA A 151 15.77 16.38 15.71
N ASP A 152 15.28 17.37 14.95
CA ASP A 152 14.37 18.38 15.48
C ASP A 152 13.21 18.62 14.50
N GLY A 153 12.00 18.72 15.06
CA GLY A 153 10.83 19.33 14.41
C GLY A 153 9.74 18.41 13.82
N SER A 154 8.95 17.72 14.64
CA SER A 154 7.47 17.91 14.66
C SER A 154 6.72 16.90 15.55
N GLU A 155 5.99 17.46 16.52
CA GLU A 155 5.02 16.78 17.38
C GLU A 155 3.83 16.22 16.58
N SER A 156 3.68 14.90 16.58
CA SER A 156 2.52 14.21 17.16
C SER A 156 2.68 12.70 16.95
N ALA A 157 3.00 12.01 18.04
CA ALA A 157 3.16 10.57 18.08
C ALA A 157 1.84 9.85 17.70
N LYS A 158 1.77 9.34 16.46
CA LYS A 158 1.06 8.09 16.15
C LYS A 158 2.12 7.10 15.72
N GLY A 159 2.43 6.19 16.64
CA GLY A 159 3.50 5.20 16.49
C GLY A 159 3.49 4.54 15.11
N THR A 160 4.67 4.48 14.53
CA THR A 160 4.93 3.75 13.29
C THR A 160 4.38 2.34 13.46
N VAL A 161 3.31 2.03 12.73
CA VAL A 161 2.71 0.71 12.72
C VAL A 161 3.75 -0.25 12.15
N PRO A 162 4.18 -1.30 12.87
CA PRO A 162 5.23 -2.18 12.38
C PRO A 162 4.79 -2.83 11.05
N ALA A 163 5.65 -2.84 10.04
CA ALA A 163 5.28 -3.27 8.69
C ALA A 163 4.83 -4.75 8.62
N ASN A 164 5.28 -5.57 9.56
CA ASN A 164 4.99 -7.01 9.61
C ASN A 164 3.67 -7.36 10.31
N ILE A 165 2.95 -6.42 10.94
CA ILE A 165 1.70 -6.77 11.64
C ILE A 165 0.58 -7.25 10.71
N PHE A 166 0.74 -7.05 9.40
CA PHE A 166 -0.25 -7.41 8.39
C PHE A 166 0.03 -8.78 7.76
N THR A 167 1.23 -9.32 7.96
CA THR A 167 1.69 -10.59 7.38
C THR A 167 2.03 -11.63 8.46
N ASP A 168 2.23 -11.20 9.70
CA ASP A 168 2.48 -12.05 10.86
C ASP A 168 1.43 -11.79 11.94
N ASP A 169 0.54 -12.76 12.14
CA ASP A 169 -0.50 -12.75 13.17
C ASP A 169 0.11 -12.64 14.59
N ALA A 170 1.31 -13.19 14.83
CA ALA A 170 1.99 -13.07 16.11
C ALA A 170 2.53 -11.65 16.34
N ALA A 171 3.02 -10.98 15.29
CA ALA A 171 3.40 -9.57 15.36
C ALA A 171 2.19 -8.66 15.62
N LEU A 172 1.05 -8.95 14.99
CA LEU A 172 -0.21 -8.24 15.25
C LEU A 172 -0.65 -8.38 16.71
N LEU A 173 -0.58 -9.59 17.25
CA LEU A 173 -0.96 -9.87 18.64
C LEU A 173 -0.04 -9.12 19.61
N ARG A 174 1.28 -9.22 19.45
CA ARG A 174 2.26 -8.49 20.28
C ARG A 174 2.00 -6.98 20.27
N TYR A 175 1.81 -6.41 19.08
CA TYR A 175 1.52 -4.98 18.95
C TYR A 175 0.20 -4.61 19.63
N TRP A 176 -0.85 -5.42 19.50
CA TRP A 176 -2.11 -5.18 20.21
C TRP A 176 -1.97 -5.23 21.75
N HIS A 177 -1.10 -6.10 22.25
CA HIS A 177 -0.76 -6.16 23.68
C HIS A 177 0.04 -4.94 24.14
N GLU A 178 1.03 -4.50 23.36
CA GLU A 178 1.84 -3.30 23.64
C GLU A 178 1.00 -2.01 23.69
N GLN A 179 -0.06 -1.94 22.89
CA GLN A 179 -1.02 -0.82 22.92
C GLN A 179 -2.00 -0.86 24.10
N GLY A 180 -1.87 -1.83 25.02
CA GLY A 180 -2.75 -1.95 26.19
C GLY A 180 -4.10 -2.62 25.89
N LYS A 181 -4.17 -3.48 24.86
CA LYS A 181 -5.38 -4.21 24.43
C LYS A 181 -6.58 -3.28 24.15
N PRO A 182 -6.44 -2.26 23.30
CA PRO A 182 -7.54 -1.38 22.95
C PRO A 182 -8.68 -2.16 22.31
N SER A 183 -9.89 -1.59 22.33
CA SER A 183 -11.03 -2.22 21.65
C SER A 183 -10.70 -2.50 20.19
N ARG A 184 -11.20 -3.60 19.62
CA ARG A 184 -10.90 -3.97 18.22
C ARG A 184 -11.28 -2.90 17.20
N ARG A 185 -12.23 -2.03 17.55
CA ARG A 185 -12.57 -0.86 16.74
C ARG A 185 -11.49 0.21 16.82
N ALA A 186 -11.10 0.61 18.02
CA ALA A 186 -10.05 1.61 18.23
C ALA A 186 -8.70 1.15 17.66
N PHE A 187 -8.37 -0.14 17.84
CA PHE A 187 -7.18 -0.73 17.26
C PHE A 187 -7.21 -0.72 15.73
N GLY A 188 -8.35 -1.08 15.12
CA GLY A 188 -8.53 -1.00 13.68
C GLY A 188 -8.39 0.43 13.15
N GLU A 189 -9.00 1.40 13.80
CA GLU A 189 -8.85 2.83 13.46
C GLU A 189 -7.38 3.30 13.56
N GLN A 190 -6.62 2.77 14.53
CA GLN A 190 -5.20 3.08 14.71
C GLN A 190 -4.31 2.50 13.60
N ILE A 191 -4.57 1.28 13.14
CA ILE A 191 -3.76 0.60 12.12
C ILE A 191 -4.34 0.70 10.70
N GLY A 192 -5.41 1.48 10.51
CA GLY A 192 -6.07 1.66 9.21
C GLY A 192 -6.89 0.47 8.72
N MET A 193 -7.35 -0.40 9.62
CA MET A 193 -8.11 -1.62 9.31
C MET A 193 -9.53 -1.60 9.87
N SER A 194 -10.40 -2.42 9.28
CA SER A 194 -11.78 -2.55 9.77
C SER A 194 -11.85 -3.33 11.08
N LYS A 195 -12.87 -3.05 11.90
CA LYS A 195 -13.15 -3.83 13.14
C LYS A 195 -13.23 -5.34 12.87
N SER A 196 -13.87 -5.75 11.77
CA SER A 196 -14.01 -7.17 11.41
C SER A 196 -12.67 -7.80 11.10
N TRP A 197 -11.81 -7.10 10.32
CA TRP A 197 -10.46 -7.56 10.03
C TRP A 197 -9.65 -7.78 11.32
N CYS A 198 -9.61 -6.78 12.22
CA CYS A 198 -8.93 -6.93 13.51
C CYS A 198 -9.54 -8.06 14.36
N SER A 199 -10.84 -8.31 14.23
CA SER A 199 -11.53 -9.37 14.96
C SER A 199 -11.13 -10.76 14.50
N ASP A 200 -11.01 -10.96 13.19
CA ASP A 200 -10.70 -12.25 12.62
C ASP A 200 -9.21 -12.56 12.80
N HIS A 201 -8.33 -11.59 12.52
CA HIS A 201 -6.88 -11.77 12.65
C HIS A 201 -6.40 -11.86 14.11
N LEU A 202 -6.92 -11.06 15.04
CA LEU A 202 -6.56 -11.23 16.46
C LEU A 202 -7.08 -12.54 17.03
N LYS A 203 -8.23 -13.05 16.54
CA LYS A 203 -8.74 -14.36 16.95
C LYS A 203 -7.87 -15.48 16.41
N GLN A 204 -7.45 -15.40 15.15
CA GLN A 204 -6.53 -16.35 14.54
C GLN A 204 -5.17 -16.34 15.23
N ALA A 205 -4.63 -15.17 15.53
CA ALA A 205 -3.38 -14.99 16.28
C ALA A 205 -3.44 -15.62 17.68
N GLN A 206 -4.57 -15.48 18.38
CA GLN A 206 -4.78 -16.09 19.70
C GLN A 206 -4.94 -17.62 19.67
N GLN A 207 -5.27 -18.19 18.52
CA GLN A 207 -5.38 -19.64 18.33
C GLN A 207 -4.07 -20.28 17.88
N THR A 208 -3.14 -19.47 17.37
CA THR A 208 -1.85 -19.91 16.81
C THR A 208 -0.66 -19.58 17.68
N ALA A 209 -0.83 -18.68 18.67
CA ALA A 209 0.12 -18.41 19.75
C ALA A 209 -0.06 -19.39 20.92
#